data_AF-A0A1A6GTC8-F1
#
_entry.id   AF-A0A1A6GTC8-F1
#
_cell.length_a   1.000
_cell.length_b   1.000
_cell.length_c   1.000
_cell.angle_alpha   90.00
_cell.angle_beta   90.00
_cell.angle_gamma   90.00
#
_symmetry.space_group_name_H-M   'P 1'
#
loop_
_entity.id
_entity.type
_entity.pdbx_description
1 polymer ?
#
loop_
_entity_poly.entity_id
_entity_poly.type
_entity_poly.pdbx_seq_one_letter_code
_entity_poly.pdbx_strand_id
1 'polypeptide(L)'
;IRPVSWALAPHLTQAYAKDVKFGTDARALMLQYSRCCSCFNGFKGKNITKGGITVAKSIELKNKYKNIRAKFVQDVANNTNEEAGVGTATATVLAHSIAKEGFEISKGANAVEIWRGVMLAVGAVIAELKRQSKPVTTPEEISQVAAIFANGDKDIGNIIFDAMKKVRRKSVITVKD
;
A
#
# COMPACT_ATOMS: atom_id res chain seq x y z
N ILE A 1 -22.11 -62.19 -2.23
CA ILE A 1 -22.26 -60.75 -1.88
C ILE A 1 -21.05 -60.39 -1.02
N ARG A 2 -20.06 -59.67 -1.56
CA ARG A 2 -18.87 -59.25 -0.81
C ARG A 2 -19.17 -57.93 -0.10
N PRO A 3 -18.84 -57.75 1.19
CA PRO A 3 -19.00 -56.46 1.85
C PRO A 3 -17.91 -55.52 1.33
N VAL A 4 -18.32 -54.36 0.81
CA VAL A 4 -17.40 -53.31 0.40
C VAL A 4 -17.04 -52.54 1.67
N SER A 5 -15.83 -52.72 2.20
CA SER A 5 -15.33 -51.89 3.29
C SER A 5 -14.90 -50.53 2.73
N TRP A 6 -15.56 -49.46 3.17
CA TRP A 6 -15.07 -48.10 2.96
C TRP A 6 -13.90 -47.85 3.93
N ALA A 7 -12.71 -48.28 3.55
CA ALA A 7 -11.49 -47.70 4.10
C ALA A 7 -11.28 -46.35 3.40
N LEU A 8 -11.78 -45.27 4.02
CA LEU A 8 -11.44 -43.91 3.63
C LEU A 8 -9.92 -43.74 3.78
N ALA A 9 -9.25 -43.43 2.67
CA ALA A 9 -7.81 -43.31 2.63
C ALA A 9 -7.35 -42.12 3.52
N PRO A 10 -6.36 -42.30 4.41
CA PRO A 10 -5.97 -41.30 5.41
C PRO A 10 -5.20 -40.09 4.86
N HIS A 11 -5.08 -39.93 3.54
CA HIS A 11 -4.19 -38.94 2.91
C HIS A 11 -4.88 -37.62 2.49
N LEU A 12 -6.17 -37.41 2.81
CA LEU A 12 -6.94 -36.24 2.33
C LEU A 12 -7.61 -35.40 3.42
N THR A 13 -7.33 -35.60 4.71
CA THR A 13 -7.87 -34.73 5.78
C THR A 13 -6.79 -34.21 6.71
N GLN A 14 -5.83 -33.45 6.17
CA GLN A 14 -5.11 -32.49 6.99
C GLN A 14 -6.02 -31.29 7.26
N ALA A 15 -6.95 -31.45 8.21
CA ALA A 15 -7.76 -30.36 8.71
C ALA A 15 -6.86 -29.46 9.58
N TYR A 16 -6.48 -28.30 9.07
CA TYR A 16 -5.80 -27.29 9.89
C TYR A 16 -6.79 -26.69 10.88
N ALA A 17 -6.49 -26.77 12.17
CA ALA A 17 -7.24 -26.04 13.18
C ALA A 17 -7.10 -24.52 12.94
N LYS A 18 -8.24 -23.83 12.82
CA LYS A 18 -8.30 -22.38 12.62
C LYS A 18 -8.75 -21.71 13.92
N ASP A 19 -7.95 -20.75 14.40
CA ASP A 19 -8.37 -19.84 15.47
C ASP A 19 -9.18 -18.70 14.85
N VAL A 20 -10.35 -18.42 15.42
CA VAL A 20 -11.28 -17.41 14.91
C VAL A 20 -11.59 -16.42 16.02
N LYS A 21 -11.36 -15.13 15.75
CA LYS A 21 -11.66 -14.02 16.66
C LYS A 21 -12.74 -13.15 16.03
N PHE A 22 -13.66 -12.67 16.86
CA PHE A 22 -14.83 -11.90 16.42
C PHE A 22 -14.80 -10.48 16.97
N GLY A 23 -15.54 -9.60 16.30
CA GLY A 23 -15.91 -8.29 16.85
C GLY A 23 -14.72 -7.37 17.13
N THR A 24 -14.82 -6.67 18.26
CA THR A 24 -13.86 -5.65 18.72
C THR A 24 -12.48 -6.21 18.99
N ASP A 25 -12.39 -7.45 19.47
CA ASP A 25 -11.14 -8.06 19.88
C ASP A 25 -10.25 -8.38 18.67
N ALA A 26 -10.85 -8.92 17.60
CA ALA A 26 -10.15 -9.17 16.35
C ALA A 26 -9.61 -7.86 15.74
N ARG A 27 -10.44 -6.81 15.74
CA ARG A 27 -10.09 -5.49 15.19
C ARG A 27 -9.03 -4.77 16.03
N ALA A 28 -9.10 -4.88 17.36
CA ALA A 28 -8.10 -4.33 18.26
C ALA A 28 -6.72 -5.00 18.05
N LEU A 29 -6.69 -6.33 17.85
CA LEU A 29 -5.47 -7.06 17.54
C LEU A 29 -4.85 -6.63 16.20
N MET A 30 -5.68 -6.29 15.19
CA MET A 30 -5.20 -5.74 13.92
C MET A 30 -4.68 -4.31 14.06
N LEU A 31 -5.30 -3.48 14.89
CA LEU A 31 -4.93 -2.06 15.05
C LEU A 31 -3.78 -1.84 16.02
N GLN A 32 -3.49 -2.80 16.91
CA GLN A 32 -2.51 -2.66 17.97
C GLN A 32 -1.17 -2.15 17.42
N TYR A 33 -0.74 -1.03 17.99
CA TYR A 33 0.46 -0.29 17.62
C TYR A 33 1.70 -1.17 17.80
N SER A 34 2.34 -1.53 16.69
CA SER A 34 3.78 -1.68 16.66
C SER A 34 4.28 -0.47 15.89
N ARG A 35 5.10 0.40 16.52
CA ARG A 35 5.86 1.42 15.78
C ARG A 35 6.64 0.65 14.71
N CYS A 36 6.15 0.68 13.47
CA CYS A 36 6.73 -0.09 12.37
C CYS A 36 8.15 0.38 12.01
N CYS A 37 8.59 1.52 12.53
CA CYS A 37 9.98 1.98 12.46
C CYS A 37 10.97 1.11 13.26
N SER A 38 10.52 0.19 14.12
CA SER A 38 11.41 -0.73 14.85
C SER A 38 11.57 -2.10 14.19
N CYS A 39 11.01 -2.31 12.99
CA CYS A 39 11.25 -3.51 12.19
C CYS A 39 12.63 -3.48 11.51
N PHE A 40 13.69 -3.23 12.30
CA PHE A 40 15.10 -3.32 11.90
C PHE A 40 15.75 -4.53 12.60
N ASN A 41 15.02 -5.62 12.80
CA ASN A 41 15.56 -6.85 13.37
C ASN A 41 15.25 -8.04 12.47
N GLY A 42 16.01 -8.12 11.38
CA GLY A 42 15.95 -9.19 10.38
C GLY A 42 16.90 -8.91 9.22
N PHE A 43 18.19 -8.72 9.52
CA PHE A 43 19.21 -8.48 8.50
C PHE A 43 19.35 -9.69 7.56
N LYS A 44 18.73 -9.60 6.39
CA LYS A 44 19.17 -10.26 5.16
C LYS A 44 19.27 -9.17 4.07
N GLY A 45 20.47 -8.58 3.94
CA GLY A 45 20.81 -7.61 2.90
C GLY A 45 20.60 -6.15 3.32
N LYS A 46 21.69 -5.37 3.37
CA LYS A 46 21.67 -3.92 3.60
C LYS A 46 21.22 -3.19 2.32
N ASN A 47 19.93 -3.24 2.01
CA ASN A 47 19.34 -2.35 1.01
C ASN A 47 18.87 -1.08 1.72
N ILE A 48 19.73 -0.05 1.77
CA ILE A 48 19.32 1.28 2.23
C ILE A 48 18.40 1.85 1.15
N THR A 49 17.09 1.77 1.38
CA THR A 49 16.09 2.27 0.45
C THR A 49 15.25 3.36 1.10
N LYS A 50 15.04 4.45 0.37
CA LYS A 50 14.07 5.49 0.72
C LYS A 50 12.68 5.16 0.16
N GLY A 51 12.53 4.04 -0.55
CA GLY A 51 11.28 3.64 -1.20
C GLY A 51 10.31 2.98 -0.23
N GLY A 52 9.14 3.60 -0.04
CA GLY A 52 8.08 3.11 0.86
C GLY A 52 7.58 1.71 0.52
N ILE A 53 7.56 1.31 -0.75
CA ILE A 53 7.12 -0.02 -1.18
C ILE A 53 8.07 -1.14 -0.75
N THR A 54 9.38 -0.92 -0.86
CA THR A 54 10.39 -1.92 -0.48
C THR A 54 10.37 -2.14 1.03
N VAL A 55 10.13 -1.06 1.80
CA VAL A 55 9.90 -1.14 3.24
C VAL A 55 8.58 -1.83 3.56
N ALA A 56 7.49 -1.52 2.85
CA ALA A 56 6.21 -2.17 3.07
C ALA A 56 6.29 -3.70 2.86
N LYS A 57 6.91 -4.12 1.76
CA LYS A 57 7.06 -5.54 1.37
C LYS A 57 7.91 -6.36 2.34
N SER A 58 8.85 -5.75 3.06
CA SER A 58 9.73 -6.45 3.99
C SER A 58 9.12 -6.66 5.38
N ILE A 59 7.96 -6.07 5.66
CA ILE A 59 7.30 -6.19 6.97
C ILE A 59 6.55 -7.52 7.05
N GLU A 60 7.04 -8.42 7.89
CA GLU A 60 6.33 -9.64 8.28
C GLU A 60 6.28 -9.78 9.80
N LEU A 61 5.09 -10.06 10.32
CA LEU A 61 4.85 -10.12 11.77
C LEU A 61 4.55 -11.56 12.19
N LYS A 62 5.18 -11.99 13.30
CA LYS A 62 4.98 -13.36 13.85
C LYS A 62 3.53 -13.62 14.27
N ASN A 63 2.82 -12.61 14.76
CA ASN A 63 1.42 -12.74 15.15
C ASN A 63 0.52 -12.69 13.90
N LYS A 64 -0.26 -13.75 13.68
CA LYS A 64 -1.15 -13.91 12.52
C LYS A 64 -2.09 -12.72 12.32
N TYR A 65 -2.74 -12.24 13.38
CA TYR A 65 -3.70 -11.13 13.30
C TYR A 65 -3.04 -9.80 12.95
N LYS A 66 -1.85 -9.55 13.52
CA LYS A 66 -1.06 -8.37 13.17
C LYS A 66 -0.52 -8.45 11.74
N ASN A 67 -0.16 -9.65 11.29
CA ASN A 67 0.34 -9.89 9.94
C ASN A 67 -0.74 -9.65 8.88
N ILE A 68 -2.01 -9.99 9.17
CA ILE A 68 -3.13 -9.67 8.27
C ILE A 68 -3.20 -8.16 8.00
N ARG A 69 -3.04 -7.33 9.04
CA ARG A 69 -3.00 -5.87 8.89
C ARG A 69 -1.77 -5.41 8.09
N ALA A 70 -0.61 -6.00 8.32
CA ALA A 70 0.61 -5.69 7.58
C ALA A 70 0.47 -6.03 6.09
N LYS A 71 -0.15 -7.16 5.75
CA LYS A 71 -0.43 -7.56 4.36
C LYS A 71 -1.45 -6.63 3.71
N PHE A 72 -2.50 -6.22 4.41
CA PHE A 72 -3.45 -5.23 3.87
C PHE A 72 -2.78 -3.89 3.53
N VAL A 73 -1.87 -3.41 4.37
CA VAL A 73 -1.08 -2.20 4.09
C VAL A 73 -0.12 -2.41 2.91
N GLN A 74 0.47 -3.59 2.78
CA GLN A 74 1.28 -3.96 1.61
C GLN A 74 0.47 -3.91 0.33
N ASP A 75 -0.77 -4.43 0.34
CA ASP A 75 -1.64 -4.42 -0.83
C ASP A 75 -2.01 -3.00 -1.26
N VAL A 76 -2.32 -2.11 -0.31
CA VAL A 76 -2.56 -0.69 -0.60
C VAL A 76 -1.33 -0.04 -1.25
N ALA A 77 -0.14 -0.31 -0.71
CA ALA A 77 1.11 0.22 -1.24
C ALA A 77 1.43 -0.35 -2.64
N ASN A 78 1.15 -1.64 -2.87
CA ASN A 78 1.36 -2.30 -4.15
C ASN A 78 0.44 -1.74 -5.23
N ASN A 79 -0.87 -1.62 -4.95
CA ASN A 79 -1.84 -1.09 -5.91
C ASN A 79 -1.48 0.35 -6.31
N THR A 80 -1.09 1.18 -5.33
CA THR A 80 -0.67 2.57 -5.61
C THR A 80 0.59 2.62 -6.47
N ASN A 81 1.53 1.69 -6.26
CA ASN A 81 2.75 1.61 -7.05
C ASN A 81 2.49 1.14 -8.48
N GLU A 82 1.59 0.20 -8.69
CA GLU A 82 1.23 -0.30 -10.02
C GLU A 82 0.52 0.78 -10.84
N GLU A 83 -0.35 1.59 -10.22
CA GLU A 83 -1.10 2.63 -10.92
C GLU A 83 -0.28 3.91 -11.14
N ALA A 84 0.41 4.40 -10.10
CA ALA A 84 1.07 5.72 -10.11
C ALA A 84 2.59 5.68 -9.99
N GLY A 85 3.18 4.58 -9.50
CA GLY A 85 4.63 4.46 -9.23
C GLY A 85 5.17 5.34 -8.09
N VAL A 86 4.35 6.24 -7.53
CA VAL A 86 4.70 7.19 -6.46
C VAL A 86 3.55 7.32 -5.46
N GLY A 87 3.82 7.84 -4.26
CA GLY A 87 2.78 8.10 -3.26
C GLY A 87 2.45 6.90 -2.36
N THR A 88 3.19 5.80 -2.47
CA THR A 88 3.01 4.59 -1.65
C THR A 88 3.08 4.87 -0.14
N ALA A 89 3.97 5.78 0.28
CA ALA A 89 4.07 6.23 1.67
C ALA A 89 2.82 7.02 2.11
N THR A 90 2.36 7.95 1.27
CA THR A 90 1.15 8.76 1.53
C THR A 90 -0.09 7.87 1.61
N ALA A 91 -0.25 6.95 0.68
CA ALA A 91 -1.36 5.99 0.67
C ALA A 91 -1.36 5.12 1.94
N THR A 92 -0.18 4.67 2.38
CA THR A 92 -0.03 3.88 3.61
C THR A 92 -0.46 4.66 4.86
N VAL A 93 -0.06 5.93 4.97
CA VAL A 93 -0.43 6.79 6.11
C VAL A 93 -1.93 7.13 6.10
N LEU A 94 -2.50 7.41 4.92
CA LEU A 94 -3.94 7.66 4.77
C LEU A 94 -4.76 6.42 5.13
N ALA A 95 -4.39 5.25 4.61
CA ALA A 95 -5.05 3.99 4.91
C ALA A 95 -5.00 3.68 6.42
N HIS A 96 -3.86 3.92 7.07
CA HIS A 96 -3.72 3.78 8.51
C HIS A 96 -4.67 4.71 9.26
N SER A 97 -4.72 5.99 8.88
CA SER A 97 -5.52 7.01 9.55
C SER A 97 -7.01 6.73 9.43
N ILE A 98 -7.49 6.39 8.22
CA ILE A 98 -8.89 6.03 7.97
C ILE A 98 -9.27 4.76 8.76
N ALA A 99 -8.40 3.74 8.77
CA ALA A 99 -8.68 2.51 9.51
C ALA A 99 -8.74 2.72 11.03
N LYS A 100 -7.89 3.60 11.56
CA LYS A 100 -7.86 3.93 12.99
C LYS A 100 -9.14 4.68 13.40
N GLU A 101 -9.46 5.77 12.71
CA GLU A 101 -10.64 6.59 13.04
C GLU A 101 -11.95 5.82 12.77
N GLY A 102 -12.01 5.07 11.67
CA GLY A 102 -13.16 4.23 11.33
C GLY A 102 -13.47 3.19 12.41
N PHE A 103 -12.44 2.65 13.09
CA PHE A 103 -12.65 1.70 14.17
C PHE A 103 -13.25 2.34 15.43
N GLU A 104 -12.78 3.53 15.80
CA GLU A 104 -13.31 4.23 16.97
C GLU A 104 -14.78 4.62 16.76
N ILE A 105 -15.13 5.09 15.56
CA ILE A 105 -16.50 5.50 15.22
C ILE A 105 -17.44 4.29 15.07
N SER A 106 -16.92 3.11 14.70
CA SER A 106 -17.73 1.90 14.51
C SER A 106 -18.23 1.25 15.82
N LYS A 107 -17.88 1.77 17.01
CA LYS A 107 -18.30 1.23 18.32
C LYS A 107 -19.77 1.54 18.69
N GLY A 108 -20.67 1.51 17.70
CA GLY A 108 -22.09 1.81 17.88
C GLY A 108 -22.81 2.27 16.61
N ALA A 109 -22.07 2.54 15.53
CA ALA A 109 -22.61 2.94 14.25
C ALA A 109 -22.50 1.83 13.20
N ASN A 110 -23.30 1.92 12.13
CA ASN A 110 -23.25 0.99 11.01
C ASN A 110 -21.99 1.25 10.16
N ALA A 111 -21.06 0.30 10.15
CA ALA A 111 -19.81 0.38 9.40
C ALA A 111 -20.01 0.55 7.89
N VAL A 112 -21.10 0.00 7.32
CA VAL A 112 -21.41 0.11 5.89
C VAL A 112 -21.77 1.55 5.52
N GLU A 113 -22.56 2.23 6.35
CA GLU A 113 -22.94 3.62 6.13
C GLU A 113 -21.74 4.56 6.31
N ILE A 114 -20.87 4.30 7.29
CA ILE A 114 -19.61 5.05 7.45
C ILE A 114 -18.75 4.89 6.19
N TRP A 115 -18.58 3.67 5.70
CA TRP A 115 -17.81 3.43 4.48
C TRP A 115 -18.40 4.19 3.28
N ARG A 116 -19.73 4.17 3.12
CA ARG A 116 -20.42 4.93 2.07
C ARG A 116 -20.17 6.44 2.19
N GLY A 117 -20.26 6.98 3.41
CA GLY A 117 -19.94 8.39 3.69
C GLY A 117 -18.50 8.76 3.34
N VAL A 118 -17.54 7.90 3.69
CA VAL A 118 -16.12 8.09 3.34
C VAL A 118 -15.92 8.08 1.82
N MET A 119 -16.57 7.17 1.09
CA MET A 119 -16.47 7.13 -0.38
C MET A 119 -17.04 8.39 -1.03
N LEU A 120 -18.14 8.95 -0.52
CA LEU A 120 -18.68 10.22 -0.99
C LEU A 120 -17.71 11.38 -0.73
N ALA A 121 -17.11 11.43 0.46
CA ALA A 121 -16.12 12.44 0.80
C ALA A 121 -14.87 12.36 -0.09
N VAL A 122 -14.37 11.14 -0.33
CA VAL A 122 -13.24 10.90 -1.25
C VAL A 122 -13.58 11.39 -2.66
N GLY A 123 -14.80 11.11 -3.16
CA GLY A 123 -15.25 11.60 -4.46
C GLY A 123 -15.22 13.13 -4.56
N ALA A 124 -15.70 13.83 -3.52
CA ALA A 124 -15.66 15.29 -3.46
C ALA A 124 -14.21 15.84 -3.41
N VAL A 125 -13.33 15.21 -2.63
CA VAL A 125 -11.91 15.59 -2.55
C VAL A 125 -11.21 15.41 -3.89
N ILE A 126 -11.46 14.31 -4.59
CA ILE A 126 -10.88 14.08 -5.93
C ILE A 126 -11.36 15.14 -6.93
N ALA A 127 -12.64 15.52 -6.88
CA ALA A 127 -13.19 16.56 -7.74
C ALA A 127 -12.50 17.91 -7.49
N GLU A 128 -12.31 18.29 -6.24
CA GLU A 128 -11.63 19.53 -5.88
C GLU A 128 -10.13 19.51 -6.24
N LEU A 129 -9.44 18.38 -6.02
CA LEU A 129 -8.04 18.22 -6.44
C LEU A 129 -7.87 18.36 -7.95
N LYS A 130 -8.81 17.83 -8.74
CA LYS A 130 -8.82 18.03 -10.19
C LYS A 130 -9.01 19.50 -10.58
N ARG A 131 -9.83 20.24 -9.82
CA ARG A 131 -10.05 21.68 -10.03
C ARG A 131 -8.80 22.52 -9.71
N GLN A 132 -8.03 22.10 -8.70
CA GLN A 132 -6.79 22.77 -8.32
C GLN A 132 -5.58 22.37 -9.18
N SER A 133 -5.69 21.26 -9.92
CA SER A 133 -4.62 20.75 -10.78
C SER A 133 -4.25 21.76 -11.86
N LYS A 134 -2.96 22.06 -11.98
CA LYS A 134 -2.40 22.92 -13.03
C LYS A 134 -1.67 22.05 -14.05
N PRO A 135 -2.02 22.14 -15.34
CA PRO A 135 -1.34 21.37 -16.37
C PRO A 135 0.12 21.85 -16.50
N VAL A 136 1.05 20.91 -16.50
CA VAL A 136 2.48 21.20 -16.73
C VAL A 136 2.70 21.44 -18.22
N THR A 137 3.06 22.66 -18.57
CA THR A 137 3.18 23.08 -19.98
C THR A 137 4.58 23.51 -20.33
N THR A 138 5.33 24.10 -19.40
CA THR A 138 6.64 24.66 -19.70
C THR A 138 7.75 23.62 -19.48
N PRO A 139 8.85 23.71 -20.26
CA PRO A 139 10.01 22.84 -20.07
C PRO A 139 10.64 22.99 -18.67
N GLU A 140 10.61 24.18 -18.09
CA GLU A 140 11.12 24.47 -16.75
C GLU A 140 10.31 23.75 -15.66
N GLU A 141 8.98 23.73 -15.78
CA GLU A 141 8.10 23.00 -14.86
C GLU A 141 8.38 21.49 -14.90
N ILE A 142 8.69 20.93 -16.07
CA ILE A 142 9.04 19.51 -16.20
C ILE A 142 10.33 19.20 -15.44
N SER A 143 11.37 20.02 -15.60
CA SER A 143 12.63 19.86 -14.85
C SER A 143 12.42 20.00 -13.34
N GLN A 144 11.59 20.96 -12.91
CA GLN A 144 11.25 21.12 -11.50
C GLN A 144 10.55 19.90 -10.91
N VAL A 145 9.54 19.36 -11.61
CA VAL A 145 8.83 18.15 -11.16
C VAL A 145 9.78 16.95 -11.09
N ALA A 146 10.65 16.79 -12.09
CA ALA A 146 11.65 15.72 -12.12
C ALA A 146 12.67 15.85 -10.97
N ALA A 147 13.12 17.06 -10.68
CA ALA A 147 14.05 17.33 -9.58
C ALA A 147 13.41 17.08 -8.21
N ILE A 148 12.15 17.51 -8.00
CA ILE A 148 11.40 17.22 -6.77
C ILE A 148 11.26 15.71 -6.57
N PHE A 149 10.97 14.98 -7.64
CA PHE A 149 10.87 13.52 -7.62
C PHE A 149 12.21 12.86 -7.26
N ALA A 150 13.32 13.39 -7.75
CA ALA A 150 14.66 12.93 -7.43
C ALA A 150 15.17 13.39 -6.04
N ASN A 151 14.27 13.73 -5.10
CA ASN A 151 14.59 14.25 -3.77
C ASN A 151 15.38 15.57 -3.78
N GLY A 152 15.14 16.42 -4.77
CA GLY A 152 15.79 17.73 -4.92
C GLY A 152 17.06 17.72 -5.76
N ASP A 153 17.39 16.60 -6.39
CA ASP A 153 18.54 16.49 -7.30
C ASP A 153 18.24 17.18 -8.64
N LYS A 154 18.92 18.31 -8.88
CA LYS A 154 18.76 19.10 -10.10
C LYS A 154 19.44 18.48 -11.31
N ASP A 155 20.52 17.72 -11.11
CA ASP A 155 21.27 17.09 -12.19
C ASP A 155 20.43 15.98 -12.83
N ILE A 156 19.78 15.15 -12.01
CA ILE A 156 18.83 14.14 -12.49
C ILE A 156 17.64 14.80 -13.20
N GLY A 157 17.09 15.89 -12.64
CA GLY A 157 16.01 16.66 -13.27
C GLY A 157 16.38 17.17 -14.66
N ASN A 158 17.60 17.70 -14.82
CA ASN A 158 18.13 18.19 -16.10
C ASN A 158 18.34 17.05 -17.11
N ILE A 159 18.86 15.90 -16.68
CA ILE A 159 19.04 14.73 -17.55
C ILE A 159 17.68 14.23 -18.08
N ILE A 160 16.66 14.15 -17.21
CA ILE A 160 15.30 13.77 -17.60
C ILE A 160 14.72 14.80 -18.56
N PHE A 161 14.94 16.09 -18.31
CA PHE A 161 14.53 17.17 -19.20
C PHE A 161 15.14 17.03 -20.60
N ASP A 162 16.46 16.83 -20.69
CA ASP A 162 17.16 16.66 -21.96
C ASP A 162 16.67 15.42 -22.72
N ALA A 163 16.39 14.33 -22.01
CA ALA A 163 15.77 13.15 -22.60
C ALA A 163 14.36 13.47 -23.15
N MET A 164 13.49 14.09 -22.33
CA MET A 164 12.12 14.50 -22.68
C MET A 164 12.05 15.60 -23.75
N LYS A 165 13.13 16.32 -24.01
CA LYS A 165 13.24 17.27 -25.12
C LYS A 165 13.58 16.56 -26.42
N LYS A 166 14.45 15.55 -26.36
CA LYS A 166 14.86 14.74 -27.52
C LYS A 166 13.74 13.81 -27.99
N VAL A 167 12.99 13.24 -27.05
CA VAL A 167 11.80 12.41 -27.35
C VAL A 167 10.53 13.22 -27.16
N ARG A 168 9.41 12.90 -27.83
CA ARG A 168 8.14 13.59 -27.57
C ARG A 168 7.60 13.20 -26.19
N ARG A 169 6.76 14.03 -25.55
CA ARG A 169 6.25 13.83 -24.17
C ARG A 169 5.61 12.47 -23.86
N LYS A 170 5.17 11.70 -24.86
CA LYS A 170 4.53 10.38 -24.71
C LYS A 170 5.41 9.22 -25.17
N SER A 171 6.68 9.47 -25.42
CA SER A 171 7.64 8.46 -25.88
C SER A 171 8.21 7.67 -24.70
N VAL A 172 8.62 6.43 -24.99
CA VAL A 172 9.22 5.54 -24.00
C VAL A 172 10.66 5.98 -23.73
N ILE A 173 11.01 6.15 -22.45
CA ILE A 173 12.37 6.40 -21.99
C ILE A 173 12.81 5.19 -21.17
N THR A 174 13.93 4.59 -21.54
CA THR A 174 14.52 3.46 -20.82
C THR A 174 15.93 3.85 -20.38
N VAL A 175 16.23 3.62 -19.10
CA VAL A 175 17.59 3.72 -18.56
C VAL A 175 18.16 2.31 -18.52
N LYS A 176 19.40 2.13 -19.00
CA LYS A 176 20.16 0.89 -18.85
C LYS A 176 21.22 1.11 -17.77
N ASP A 177 21.44 0.08 -16.97
CA ASP A 177 22.48 0.00 -15.94
C ASP A 177 23.88 -0.02 -16.58
#